data_AF-K1RI79-F1
#
_entry.id   AF-K1RI79-F1
#
_cell.length_a   1.000
_cell.length_b   1.000
_cell.length_c   1.000
_cell.angle_alpha   90.00
_cell.angle_beta   90.00
_cell.angle_gamma   90.00
#
_symmetry.space_group_name_H-M   'P 1'
#
loop_
_entity.id
_entity.type
_entity.pdbx_description
1 polymer ?
#
loop_
_entity_poly.entity_id
_entity_poly.type
_entity_poly.pdbx_seq_one_letter_code
_entity_poly.pdbx_strand_id
1 'polypeptide(L)'
;MNIEDHKVLNGECVRAGVKTAIALNSKINKVSKFDRKHYFYADLPQGYQITQQRQPLAVGGEVEYILIDQNNRYVTKTARITQLQLEQDSGRSLHDEEGRQSLIDLNRAGIGLMEIVTEPDFENGIDCSSFVREVQLMMRQLQVCLGSFREGALRVDANISVHKPSEPLGVRSEVKNLGSLKDLRNAVDFEIKRQKSVLKNGGTVINETRTFDSESGPISPDILAEIVDIKESGYSTVAYCSQLVELYLKQDITERPKTVVDNNGWRQIVDTETLKPVCVKILKENPKLVKKYFKGKEDKALSSLLMKALNETQMKGHPVLMKKIFTELLEEQKQK
;
A
#
# COMPACT_ATOMS: atom_id res chain seq x y z
N MET A 1 -30.54 -16.87 42.37
CA MET A 1 -30.51 -15.42 42.08
C MET A 1 -30.77 -15.30 40.58
N ASN A 2 -32.03 -15.08 40.18
CA ASN A 2 -32.37 -14.86 38.78
C ASN A 2 -31.87 -13.47 38.42
N ILE A 3 -30.66 -13.37 37.88
CA ILE A 3 -30.22 -12.17 37.20
C ILE A 3 -30.97 -12.20 35.86
N GLU A 4 -32.10 -11.51 35.79
CA GLU A 4 -32.64 -11.15 34.49
C GLU A 4 -31.65 -10.17 33.86
N ASP A 5 -30.86 -10.65 32.90
CA ASP A 5 -29.93 -9.83 32.11
C ASP A 5 -30.70 -8.86 31.20
N HIS A 6 -31.27 -7.82 31.81
CA HIS A 6 -31.89 -6.72 31.10
C HIS A 6 -30.81 -5.83 30.51
N LYS A 7 -30.81 -5.74 29.18
CA LYS A 7 -29.83 -4.92 28.45
C LYS A 7 -30.19 -3.44 28.63
N VAL A 8 -29.26 -2.69 29.20
CA VAL A 8 -29.41 -1.24 29.42
C VAL A 8 -28.57 -0.48 28.40
N LEU A 9 -29.19 0.50 27.73
CA LEU A 9 -28.51 1.34 26.75
C LEU A 9 -27.52 2.29 27.43
N ASN A 10 -26.28 2.32 26.95
CA ASN A 10 -25.28 3.28 27.40
C ASN A 10 -25.51 4.66 26.75
N GLY A 11 -25.87 5.66 27.57
CA GLY A 11 -26.12 7.02 27.11
C GLY A 11 -24.91 7.72 26.48
N GLU A 12 -23.69 7.35 26.85
CA GLU A 12 -22.47 7.92 26.27
C GLU A 12 -22.21 7.37 24.85
N CYS A 13 -22.57 6.12 24.56
CA CYS A 13 -22.55 5.61 23.18
C CYS A 13 -23.52 6.38 22.28
N VAL A 14 -24.71 6.69 22.79
CA VAL A 14 -25.69 7.52 22.07
C VAL A 14 -25.15 8.94 21.86
N ARG A 15 -24.57 9.55 22.89
CA ARG A 15 -23.95 10.88 22.79
C ARG A 15 -22.83 10.92 21.76
N ALA A 16 -21.96 9.91 21.75
CA ALA A 16 -20.89 9.76 20.76
C ALA A 16 -21.47 9.65 19.35
N GLY A 17 -22.45 8.77 19.13
CA GLY A 17 -23.12 8.62 17.84
C GLY A 17 -23.79 9.89 17.34
N VAL A 18 -24.45 10.66 18.22
CA VAL A 18 -25.08 11.94 17.87
C VAL A 18 -24.03 12.99 17.49
N LYS A 19 -22.93 13.11 18.25
CA LYS A 19 -21.81 14.01 17.89
C LYS A 19 -21.24 13.67 16.51
N THR A 20 -21.01 12.38 16.26
CA THR A 20 -20.54 11.90 14.96
C THR A 20 -21.54 12.20 13.85
N ALA A 21 -22.83 11.93 14.04
CA ALA A 21 -23.85 12.24 13.04
C ALA A 21 -23.89 13.73 12.66
N ILE A 22 -23.73 14.63 13.63
CA ILE A 22 -23.63 16.08 13.36
C ILE A 22 -22.40 16.39 12.52
N ALA A 23 -21.23 15.82 12.87
CA ALA A 23 -19.99 16.06 12.15
C ALA A 23 -19.99 15.50 10.72
N LEU A 24 -20.76 14.44 10.47
CA LEU A 24 -20.98 13.86 9.14
C LEU A 24 -22.07 14.58 8.33
N ASN A 25 -22.60 15.71 8.83
CA ASN A 25 -23.74 16.42 8.27
C ASN A 25 -24.99 15.54 8.06
N SER A 26 -25.13 14.47 8.87
CA SER A 26 -26.22 13.51 8.78
C SER A 26 -27.51 14.03 9.41
N LYS A 27 -28.65 13.54 8.92
CA LYS A 27 -29.96 13.79 9.55
C LYS A 27 -30.17 12.80 10.69
N ILE A 28 -30.16 13.30 11.92
CA ILE A 28 -30.45 12.50 13.12
C ILE A 28 -31.93 12.12 13.16
N ASN A 29 -32.21 10.84 13.41
CA ASN A 29 -33.58 10.35 13.58
C ASN A 29 -34.09 10.68 14.98
N LYS A 30 -35.28 11.29 15.06
CA LYS A 30 -35.97 11.55 16.35
C LYS A 30 -36.33 10.26 17.09
N VAL A 31 -36.51 9.17 16.34
CA VAL A 31 -36.80 7.83 16.84
C VAL A 31 -35.84 6.87 16.15
N SER A 32 -35.07 6.13 16.95
CA SER A 32 -34.15 5.09 16.49
C SER A 32 -34.42 3.83 17.31
N LYS A 33 -34.30 2.65 16.69
CA LYS A 33 -34.62 1.37 17.31
C LYS A 33 -33.49 0.38 17.13
N PHE A 34 -33.29 -0.45 18.15
CA PHE A 34 -32.37 -1.57 18.09
C PHE A 34 -33.05 -2.82 17.55
N ASP A 35 -32.30 -3.55 16.74
CA ASP A 35 -32.65 -4.81 16.10
C ASP A 35 -31.73 -5.92 16.60
N ARG A 36 -32.15 -7.18 16.43
CA ARG A 36 -31.32 -8.36 16.67
C ARG A 36 -30.93 -8.97 15.33
N LYS A 37 -29.63 -8.95 15.02
CA LYS A 37 -29.06 -9.62 13.86
C LYS A 37 -28.61 -11.01 14.28
N HIS A 38 -29.39 -12.02 13.92
CA HIS A 38 -29.18 -13.41 14.35
C HIS A 38 -28.12 -14.11 13.49
N TYR A 39 -27.04 -14.57 14.14
CA TYR A 39 -26.04 -15.48 13.57
C TYR A 39 -25.27 -16.16 14.70
N PHE A 40 -24.85 -17.41 14.48
CA PHE A 40 -24.12 -18.18 15.48
C PHE A 40 -22.63 -18.08 15.24
N TYR A 41 -21.88 -17.66 16.26
CA TYR A 41 -20.42 -17.70 16.27
C TYR A 41 -19.93 -17.80 17.72
N ALA A 42 -18.77 -18.45 17.93
CA ALA A 42 -18.30 -18.76 19.29
C ALA A 42 -17.99 -17.51 20.14
N ASP A 43 -17.58 -16.42 19.49
CA ASP A 43 -17.30 -15.13 20.15
C ASP A 43 -18.53 -14.22 20.32
N LEU A 44 -19.73 -14.71 19.98
CA LEU A 44 -20.99 -14.00 20.15
C LEU A 44 -21.93 -14.81 21.06
N PRO A 45 -21.80 -14.69 22.40
CA PRO A 45 -22.46 -15.57 23.35
C PRO A 45 -23.99 -15.50 23.31
N GLN A 46 -24.57 -14.38 22.85
CA GLN A 46 -26.02 -14.23 22.77
C GLN A 46 -26.64 -14.92 21.53
N GLY A 47 -25.84 -15.35 20.55
CA GLY A 47 -26.34 -15.88 19.26
C GLY A 47 -27.04 -14.83 18.38
N TYR A 48 -26.90 -13.55 18.73
CA TYR A 48 -27.33 -12.41 17.93
C TYR A 48 -26.57 -11.15 18.37
N GLN A 49 -26.31 -10.27 17.40
CA GLN A 49 -25.72 -8.95 17.62
C GLN A 49 -26.85 -7.92 17.74
N ILE A 50 -26.74 -6.99 18.69
CA ILE A 50 -27.63 -5.82 18.73
C ILE A 50 -27.10 -4.76 17.78
N THR A 51 -27.96 -4.28 16.88
CA THR A 51 -27.63 -3.34 15.82
C THR A 51 -28.80 -2.38 15.55
N GLN A 52 -28.72 -1.46 14.59
CA GLN A 52 -29.81 -0.54 14.22
C GLN A 52 -30.08 -0.51 12.70
N GLN A 53 -30.06 -1.68 12.05
CA GLN A 53 -30.15 -1.78 10.60
C GLN A 53 -31.43 -1.17 9.99
N ARG A 54 -32.58 -1.24 10.69
CA ARG A 54 -33.87 -0.77 10.13
C ARG A 54 -34.19 0.69 10.46
N GLN A 55 -33.82 1.14 11.65
CA GLN A 55 -34.05 2.51 12.12
C GLN A 55 -32.77 3.06 12.77
N PRO A 56 -31.74 3.37 11.94
CA PRO A 56 -30.42 3.78 12.41
C PRO A 56 -30.48 5.11 13.17
N LEU A 57 -29.39 5.44 13.87
CA LEU A 57 -29.30 6.68 14.63
C LEU A 57 -29.41 7.92 13.73
N ALA A 58 -28.76 7.87 12.56
CA ALA A 58 -28.81 8.92 11.57
C ALA A 58 -28.76 8.36 10.13
N VAL A 59 -29.31 9.12 9.20
CA VAL A 59 -29.37 8.81 7.76
C VAL A 59 -28.90 9.99 6.93
N GLY A 60 -28.37 9.71 5.75
CA GLY A 60 -27.82 10.75 4.87
C GLY A 60 -26.58 11.42 5.47
N GLY A 61 -26.07 12.42 4.76
CA GLY A 61 -24.93 13.22 5.18
C GLY A 61 -23.89 13.31 4.09
N GLU A 62 -22.90 14.16 4.32
CA GLU A 62 -21.81 14.40 3.41
C GLU A 62 -20.56 14.85 4.15
N VAL A 63 -19.43 14.32 3.74
CA VAL A 63 -18.11 14.64 4.29
C VAL A 63 -17.24 15.12 3.15
N GLU A 64 -16.72 16.34 3.30
CA GLU A 64 -15.65 16.85 2.45
C GLU A 64 -14.31 16.33 2.93
N TYR A 65 -13.46 15.91 2.01
CA TYR A 65 -12.11 15.43 2.28
C TYR A 65 -11.15 15.87 1.17
N ILE A 66 -9.86 15.89 1.51
CA ILE A 66 -8.81 16.30 0.59
C ILE A 66 -7.98 15.09 0.20
N LEU A 67 -7.73 14.93 -1.10
CA LEU A 67 -6.77 13.98 -1.64
C LEU A 67 -5.69 14.70 -2.45
N ILE A 68 -4.52 14.05 -2.55
CA ILE A 68 -3.41 14.52 -3.40
C ILE A 68 -3.41 13.64 -4.65
N ASP A 69 -3.60 14.26 -5.81
CA ASP A 69 -3.61 13.55 -7.09
C ASP A 69 -2.20 13.13 -7.54
N GLN A 70 -2.11 12.44 -8.67
CA GLN A 70 -0.84 11.97 -9.23
C GLN A 70 0.12 13.11 -9.65
N ASN A 71 -0.39 14.34 -9.79
CA ASN A 71 0.37 15.53 -10.15
C ASN A 71 0.71 16.40 -8.91
N ASN A 72 0.58 15.86 -7.70
CA ASN A 72 0.77 16.57 -6.43
C ASN A 72 -0.17 17.77 -6.22
N ARG A 73 -1.37 17.73 -6.80
CA ARG A 73 -2.40 18.76 -6.59
C ARG A 73 -3.36 18.32 -5.50
N TYR A 74 -3.70 19.25 -4.62
CA TYR A 74 -4.79 19.07 -3.68
C TYR A 74 -6.13 19.14 -4.40
N VAL A 75 -6.95 18.12 -4.20
CA VAL A 75 -8.29 18.01 -4.76
C VAL A 75 -9.26 17.80 -3.60
N THR A 76 -10.25 18.67 -3.50
CA THR A 76 -11.37 18.51 -2.57
C THR A 76 -12.42 17.62 -3.22
N LYS A 77 -12.86 16.59 -2.50
CA LYS A 77 -13.98 15.72 -2.88
C LYS A 77 -14.98 15.67 -1.74
N THR A 78 -16.20 15.23 -2.07
CA THR A 78 -17.29 15.02 -1.13
C THR A 78 -17.77 13.59 -1.28
N ALA A 79 -17.97 12.89 -0.16
CA ALA A 79 -18.57 11.56 -0.13
C ALA A 79 -19.83 11.59 0.69
N ARG A 80 -20.89 10.96 0.18
CA ARG A 80 -22.18 10.90 0.85
C ARG A 80 -22.21 9.73 1.83
N ILE A 81 -22.91 9.97 2.94
CA ILE A 81 -23.15 8.98 3.98
C ILE A 81 -24.56 8.43 3.78
N THR A 82 -24.70 7.10 3.71
CA THR A 82 -26.00 6.44 3.69
C THR A 82 -26.61 6.47 5.10
N GLN A 83 -25.85 6.01 6.10
CA GLN A 83 -26.33 5.90 7.48
C GLN A 83 -25.20 5.79 8.51
N LEU A 84 -25.56 6.09 9.76
CA LEU A 84 -24.78 5.79 10.95
C LEU A 84 -25.62 5.00 11.95
N GLN A 85 -25.11 3.85 12.41
CA GLN A 85 -25.79 2.98 13.35
C GLN A 85 -24.91 2.61 14.55
N LEU A 86 -25.55 2.33 15.68
CA LEU A 86 -24.91 1.81 16.90
C LEU A 86 -25.05 0.30 16.98
N GLU A 87 -23.97 -0.37 17.37
CA GLU A 87 -23.91 -1.82 17.47
C GLU A 87 -23.12 -2.30 18.68
N GLN A 88 -23.15 -3.60 18.91
CA GLN A 88 -22.27 -4.28 19.86
C GLN A 88 -21.15 -5.00 19.12
N ASP A 89 -19.92 -4.90 19.60
CA ASP A 89 -18.81 -5.72 19.10
C ASP A 89 -18.95 -7.17 19.58
N SER A 90 -18.38 -8.10 18.80
CA SER A 90 -18.20 -9.48 19.24
C SER A 90 -16.94 -9.64 20.09
N GLY A 91 -16.82 -10.77 20.76
CA GLY A 91 -15.56 -11.19 21.40
C GLY A 91 -14.45 -11.40 20.36
N ARG A 92 -13.29 -11.83 20.83
CA ARG A 92 -12.14 -12.18 19.99
C ARG A 92 -11.96 -13.70 19.97
N SER A 93 -11.86 -14.25 18.78
CA SER A 93 -11.45 -15.64 18.56
C SER A 93 -9.94 -15.70 18.29
N LEU A 94 -9.23 -16.59 18.98
CA LEU A 94 -7.82 -16.90 18.76
C LEU A 94 -7.73 -18.36 18.31
N HIS A 95 -7.13 -18.61 17.15
CA HIS A 95 -7.01 -19.95 16.60
C HIS A 95 -5.63 -20.51 16.90
N ASP A 96 -5.60 -21.64 17.61
CA ASP A 96 -4.40 -22.41 17.90
C ASP A 96 -4.38 -23.61 16.95
N GLU A 97 -3.63 -23.46 15.85
CA GLU A 97 -3.55 -24.48 14.80
C GLU A 97 -2.86 -25.76 15.30
N GLU A 98 -1.83 -25.63 16.14
CA GLU A 98 -1.10 -26.76 16.71
C GLU A 98 -1.97 -27.57 17.66
N GLY A 99 -2.69 -26.89 18.55
CA GLY A 99 -3.65 -27.50 19.46
C GLY A 99 -4.98 -27.92 18.82
N ARG A 100 -5.24 -27.54 17.56
CA ARG A 100 -6.52 -27.69 16.84
C ARG A 100 -7.71 -27.21 17.67
N GLN A 101 -7.54 -26.08 18.34
CA GLN A 101 -8.55 -25.49 19.21
C GLN A 101 -8.71 -24.00 18.93
N SER A 102 -9.83 -23.44 19.37
CA SER A 102 -10.05 -21.99 19.32
C SER A 102 -10.33 -21.49 20.72
N LEU A 103 -9.57 -20.49 21.14
CA LEU A 103 -9.70 -19.82 22.42
C LEU A 103 -10.57 -18.58 22.23
N ILE A 104 -11.59 -18.41 23.08
CA ILE A 104 -12.55 -17.32 22.98
C ILE A 104 -12.33 -16.33 24.13
N ASP A 105 -12.01 -15.08 23.78
CA ASP A 105 -11.90 -13.97 24.71
C ASP A 105 -13.12 -13.05 24.59
N LEU A 106 -13.95 -13.02 25.62
CA LEU A 106 -15.18 -12.23 25.66
C LEU A 106 -15.02 -10.84 26.25
N ASN A 107 -13.80 -10.40 26.61
CA ASN A 107 -13.58 -9.05 27.17
C ASN A 107 -14.03 -7.92 26.23
N ARG A 108 -14.04 -8.18 24.91
CA ARG A 108 -14.51 -7.24 23.87
C ARG A 108 -16.01 -7.31 23.62
N ALA A 109 -16.67 -8.41 24.00
CA ALA A 109 -18.07 -8.64 23.66
C ALA A 109 -18.97 -7.59 24.30
N GLY A 110 -19.83 -6.94 23.50
CA GLY A 110 -20.76 -5.92 23.98
C GLY A 110 -20.20 -4.50 24.05
N ILE A 111 -18.94 -4.27 23.71
CA ILE A 111 -18.39 -2.92 23.53
C ILE A 111 -19.21 -2.19 22.46
N GLY A 112 -19.53 -0.91 22.71
CA GLY A 112 -20.29 -0.09 21.77
C GLY A 112 -19.49 0.23 20.50
N LEU A 113 -20.09 -0.03 19.35
CA LEU A 113 -19.56 0.32 18.03
C LEU A 113 -20.45 1.35 17.34
N MET A 114 -19.83 2.12 16.46
CA MET A 114 -20.52 2.94 15.47
C MET A 114 -20.14 2.39 14.09
N GLU A 115 -21.13 2.00 13.29
CA GLU A 115 -20.92 1.68 11.87
C GLU A 115 -21.38 2.88 11.03
N ILE A 116 -20.49 3.33 10.14
CA ILE A 116 -20.74 4.39 9.17
C ILE A 116 -20.75 3.74 7.79
N VAL A 117 -21.87 3.84 7.09
CA VAL A 117 -22.02 3.31 5.72
C VAL A 117 -22.06 4.47 4.76
N THR A 118 -21.23 4.43 3.73
CA THR A 118 -21.13 5.45 2.68
C THR A 118 -21.89 5.04 1.42
N GLU A 119 -22.26 6.03 0.62
CA GLU A 119 -22.58 5.80 -0.79
C GLU A 119 -21.31 5.40 -1.58
N PRO A 120 -21.45 4.75 -2.75
CA PRO A 120 -20.31 4.32 -3.57
C PRO A 120 -19.69 5.48 -4.37
N ASP A 121 -19.25 6.54 -3.69
CA ASP A 121 -18.74 7.78 -4.31
C ASP A 121 -17.22 7.77 -4.59
N PHE A 122 -16.53 6.67 -4.29
CA PHE A 122 -15.07 6.56 -4.41
C PHE A 122 -14.63 5.91 -5.73
N GLU A 123 -13.54 6.40 -6.30
CA GLU A 123 -13.05 5.96 -7.62
C GLU A 123 -11.82 5.05 -7.56
N ASN A 124 -11.02 5.13 -6.49
CA ASN A 124 -9.76 4.38 -6.37
C ASN A 124 -9.27 4.31 -4.91
N GLY A 125 -8.15 3.62 -4.68
CA GLY A 125 -7.61 3.40 -3.35
C GLY A 125 -7.16 4.68 -2.63
N ILE A 126 -6.62 5.67 -3.35
CA ILE A 126 -6.25 6.97 -2.74
C ILE A 126 -7.52 7.64 -2.20
N ASP A 127 -8.55 7.68 -3.03
CA ASP A 127 -9.85 8.27 -2.73
C ASP A 127 -10.44 7.70 -1.42
N CYS A 128 -10.55 6.37 -1.35
CA CYS A 128 -11.01 5.65 -0.16
C CYS A 128 -10.15 5.96 1.07
N SER A 129 -8.82 5.89 0.93
CA SER A 129 -7.90 6.09 2.06
C SER A 129 -7.91 7.52 2.59
N SER A 130 -8.09 8.52 1.73
CA SER A 130 -8.22 9.93 2.09
C SER A 130 -9.51 10.19 2.86
N PHE A 131 -10.64 9.65 2.41
CA PHE A 131 -11.90 9.75 3.14
C PHE A 131 -11.83 9.10 4.53
N VAL A 132 -11.32 7.87 4.62
CA VAL A 132 -11.18 7.18 5.92
C VAL A 132 -10.25 7.95 6.84
N ARG A 133 -9.17 8.54 6.31
CA ARG A 133 -8.27 9.41 7.08
C ARG A 133 -9.00 10.63 7.62
N GLU A 134 -9.84 11.28 6.82
CA GLU A 134 -10.61 12.44 7.25
C GLU A 134 -11.59 12.08 8.38
N VAL A 135 -12.38 11.02 8.19
CA VAL A 135 -13.30 10.51 9.23
C VAL A 135 -12.54 10.14 10.51
N GLN A 136 -11.38 9.48 10.39
CA GLN A 136 -10.51 9.14 11.53
C GLN A 136 -10.08 10.41 12.30
N LEU A 137 -9.70 11.48 11.60
CA LEU A 137 -9.32 12.75 12.22
C LEU A 137 -10.51 13.42 12.90
N MET A 138 -11.68 13.46 12.24
CA MET A 138 -12.92 13.97 12.83
C MET A 138 -13.27 13.24 14.13
N MET A 139 -13.24 11.90 14.13
CA MET A 139 -13.59 11.12 15.32
C MET A 139 -12.64 11.36 16.50
N ARG A 140 -11.34 11.52 16.21
CA ARG A 140 -10.32 11.87 17.22
C ARG A 140 -10.56 13.25 17.78
N GLN A 141 -10.86 14.23 16.92
CA GLN A 141 -11.11 15.60 17.32
C GLN A 141 -12.36 15.72 18.20
N LEU A 142 -13.41 14.94 17.90
CA LEU A 142 -14.63 14.86 18.71
C LEU A 142 -14.44 14.06 20.01
N GLN A 143 -13.30 13.39 20.18
CA GLN A 143 -12.97 12.51 21.30
C GLN A 143 -14.00 11.38 21.50
N VAL A 144 -14.54 10.85 20.39
CA VAL A 144 -15.52 9.75 20.40
C VAL A 144 -14.90 8.40 20.05
N CYS A 145 -13.76 8.41 19.37
CA CYS A 145 -13.02 7.18 19.02
C CYS A 145 -11.52 7.49 18.80
N LEU A 146 -10.64 6.58 19.24
CA LEU A 146 -9.20 6.66 18.97
C LEU A 146 -8.86 6.50 17.49
N GLY A 147 -9.75 5.87 16.71
CA GLY A 147 -9.60 5.68 15.27
C GLY A 147 -8.37 4.85 14.90
N SER A 148 -7.81 4.03 15.80
CA SER A 148 -6.59 3.27 15.56
C SER A 148 -6.90 1.92 14.88
N PHE A 149 -6.31 1.66 13.71
CA PHE A 149 -6.37 0.33 13.07
C PHE A 149 -5.65 -0.73 13.93
N ARG A 150 -4.46 -0.40 14.45
CA ARG A 150 -3.61 -1.32 15.22
C ARG A 150 -4.31 -1.85 16.48
N GLU A 151 -5.06 -1.00 17.16
CA GLU A 151 -5.81 -1.37 18.38
C GLU A 151 -7.20 -1.95 18.06
N GLY A 152 -7.57 -2.04 16.78
CA GLY A 152 -8.88 -2.52 16.35
C GLY A 152 -10.04 -1.56 16.64
N ALA A 153 -9.72 -0.29 16.98
CA ALA A 153 -10.69 0.79 17.24
C ALA A 153 -11.25 1.42 15.96
N LEU A 154 -10.64 1.15 14.80
CA LEU A 154 -11.16 1.47 13.48
C LEU A 154 -11.05 0.23 12.59
N ARG A 155 -12.14 -0.10 11.91
CA ARG A 155 -12.23 -1.19 10.94
C ARG A 155 -12.89 -0.67 9.67
N VAL A 156 -12.46 -1.19 8.53
CA VAL A 156 -13.00 -0.81 7.22
C VAL A 156 -13.16 -2.08 6.39
N ASP A 157 -14.36 -2.28 5.88
CA ASP A 157 -14.65 -3.24 4.81
C ASP A 157 -14.92 -2.44 3.53
N ALA A 158 -14.25 -2.80 2.43
CA ALA A 158 -14.35 -2.06 1.17
C ALA A 158 -15.26 -2.80 0.19
N ASN A 159 -16.18 -2.08 -0.47
CA ASN A 159 -17.06 -2.63 -1.50
C ASN A 159 -16.62 -2.09 -2.86
N ILE A 160 -16.13 -2.97 -3.75
CA ILE A 160 -15.56 -2.59 -5.04
C ILE A 160 -16.37 -3.21 -6.18
N SER A 161 -16.68 -2.40 -7.19
CA SER A 161 -17.15 -2.86 -8.49
C SER A 161 -16.52 -2.01 -9.60
N VAL A 162 -16.49 -2.53 -10.82
CA VAL A 162 -16.08 -1.76 -12.01
C VAL A 162 -17.19 -1.81 -13.06
N HIS A 163 -17.35 -0.71 -13.80
CA HIS A 163 -18.30 -0.60 -14.90
C HIS A 163 -17.70 0.25 -16.03
N LYS A 164 -18.29 0.22 -17.22
CA LYS A 164 -17.92 1.16 -18.29
C LYS A 164 -18.57 2.53 -18.03
N PRO A 165 -17.97 3.63 -18.51
CA PRO A 165 -18.59 4.95 -18.42
C PRO A 165 -20.04 4.91 -18.91
N SER A 166 -20.94 5.53 -18.14
CA SER A 166 -22.39 5.59 -18.42
C SER A 166 -23.17 4.27 -18.31
N GLU A 167 -22.53 3.17 -17.92
CA GLU A 167 -23.23 1.93 -17.53
C GLU A 167 -23.50 1.91 -16.00
N PRO A 168 -24.52 1.16 -15.53
CA PRO A 168 -24.74 0.94 -14.10
C PRO A 168 -23.52 0.33 -13.39
N LEU A 169 -23.46 0.51 -12.07
CA LEU A 169 -22.42 -0.12 -11.24
C LEU A 169 -22.38 -1.64 -11.46
N GLY A 170 -21.16 -2.19 -11.47
CA GLY A 170 -20.91 -3.60 -11.72
C GLY A 170 -21.24 -4.49 -10.53
N VAL A 171 -20.89 -5.77 -10.66
CA VAL A 171 -21.03 -6.73 -9.56
C VAL A 171 -20.02 -6.40 -8.46
N ARG A 172 -20.51 -6.37 -7.22
CA ARG A 172 -19.74 -6.01 -6.03
C ARG A 172 -18.90 -7.17 -5.51
N SER A 173 -17.62 -6.92 -5.27
CA SER A 173 -16.77 -7.70 -4.37
C SER A 173 -16.62 -6.95 -3.05
N GLU A 174 -16.76 -7.63 -1.92
CA GLU A 174 -16.45 -7.08 -0.59
C GLU A 174 -15.04 -7.52 -0.18
N VAL A 175 -14.16 -6.59 0.15
CA VAL A 175 -12.79 -6.86 0.59
C VAL A 175 -12.66 -6.56 2.09
N LYS A 176 -12.24 -7.58 2.84
CA LYS A 176 -12.06 -7.57 4.31
C LYS A 176 -10.59 -7.68 4.70
N ASN A 177 -10.35 -7.56 6.01
CA ASN A 177 -9.01 -7.66 6.63
C ASN A 177 -8.05 -6.53 6.21
N LEU A 178 -8.53 -5.29 6.28
CA LEU A 178 -7.75 -4.10 5.94
C LEU A 178 -7.09 -3.52 7.21
N GLY A 179 -5.83 -3.87 7.44
CA GLY A 179 -5.09 -3.53 8.66
C GLY A 179 -4.54 -2.09 8.74
N SER A 180 -4.61 -1.32 7.65
CA SER A 180 -4.13 0.06 7.60
C SER A 180 -4.73 0.83 6.42
N LEU A 181 -4.53 2.15 6.40
CA LEU A 181 -4.87 3.00 5.25
C LEU A 181 -4.11 2.59 3.97
N LYS A 182 -2.87 2.11 4.13
CA LYS A 182 -2.06 1.61 3.02
C LYS A 182 -2.65 0.32 2.47
N ASP A 183 -3.08 -0.59 3.33
CA ASP A 183 -3.72 -1.84 2.94
C ASP A 183 -5.05 -1.58 2.24
N LEU A 184 -5.88 -0.68 2.77
CA LEU A 184 -7.11 -0.23 2.10
C LEU A 184 -6.83 0.28 0.69
N ARG A 185 -5.87 1.19 0.54
CA ARG A 185 -5.51 1.74 -0.78
C ARG A 185 -5.07 0.62 -1.73
N ASN A 186 -4.13 -0.21 -1.30
CA ASN A 186 -3.57 -1.28 -2.13
C ASN A 186 -4.62 -2.32 -2.51
N ALA A 187 -5.48 -2.72 -1.56
CA ALA A 187 -6.53 -3.71 -1.76
C ALA A 187 -7.57 -3.23 -2.78
N VAL A 188 -8.01 -1.97 -2.67
CA VAL A 188 -8.96 -1.36 -3.62
C VAL A 188 -8.34 -1.30 -5.01
N ASP A 189 -7.12 -0.78 -5.15
CA ASP A 189 -6.45 -0.66 -6.45
C ASP A 189 -6.18 -2.04 -7.09
N PHE A 190 -5.84 -3.04 -6.27
CA PHE A 190 -5.66 -4.42 -6.73
C PHE A 190 -6.96 -5.03 -7.22
N GLU A 191 -8.05 -4.92 -6.45
CA GLU A 191 -9.35 -5.48 -6.85
C GLU A 191 -9.90 -4.81 -8.10
N ILE A 192 -9.74 -3.49 -8.26
CA ILE A 192 -10.07 -2.77 -9.50
C ILE A 192 -9.31 -3.35 -10.69
N LYS A 193 -7.98 -3.55 -10.56
CA LYS A 193 -7.15 -4.14 -11.63
C LYS A 193 -7.59 -5.57 -11.95
N ARG A 194 -7.88 -6.39 -10.93
CA ARG A 194 -8.35 -7.77 -11.10
C ARG A 194 -9.67 -7.82 -11.85
N GLN A 195 -10.69 -7.07 -11.43
CA GLN A 195 -11.99 -7.06 -12.09
C GLN A 195 -11.87 -6.58 -13.55
N LYS A 196 -11.08 -5.53 -13.81
CA LYS A 196 -10.79 -5.08 -15.19
C LYS A 196 -10.14 -6.18 -16.03
N SER A 197 -9.19 -6.93 -15.48
CA SER A 197 -8.52 -8.04 -16.16
C SER A 197 -9.50 -9.18 -16.50
N VAL A 198 -10.33 -9.59 -15.54
CA VAL A 198 -11.36 -10.62 -15.74
C VAL A 198 -12.31 -10.24 -16.88
N LEU A 199 -12.85 -9.02 -16.86
CA LEU A 199 -13.78 -8.54 -17.88
C LEU A 199 -13.11 -8.40 -19.25
N LYS A 200 -11.86 -7.93 -19.31
CA LYS A 200 -11.09 -7.81 -20.55
C LYS A 200 -10.85 -9.17 -21.21
N ASN A 201 -10.68 -10.23 -20.41
CA ASN A 201 -10.49 -11.60 -20.89
C ASN A 201 -11.80 -12.35 -21.18
N GLY A 202 -12.94 -11.65 -21.19
CA GLY A 202 -14.26 -12.24 -21.47
C GLY A 202 -14.85 -13.04 -20.29
N GLY A 203 -14.24 -12.97 -19.11
CA GLY A 203 -14.78 -13.56 -17.89
C GLY A 203 -15.85 -12.69 -17.22
N THR A 204 -16.46 -13.22 -16.17
CA THR A 204 -17.50 -12.54 -15.38
C THR A 204 -17.06 -12.35 -13.93
N VAL A 205 -17.27 -11.17 -13.37
CA VAL A 205 -17.12 -10.91 -11.93
C VAL A 205 -18.36 -11.43 -11.20
N ILE A 206 -18.17 -12.17 -10.11
CA ILE A 206 -19.23 -12.69 -9.25
C ILE A 206 -19.25 -11.95 -7.91
N ASN A 207 -20.38 -11.97 -7.21
CA ASN A 207 -20.48 -11.37 -5.88
C ASN A 207 -19.79 -12.28 -4.86
N GLU A 208 -18.69 -11.81 -4.30
CA GLU A 208 -17.84 -12.58 -3.40
C GLU A 208 -17.27 -11.70 -2.28
N THR A 209 -17.00 -12.31 -1.13
CA THR A 209 -16.21 -11.69 -0.06
C THR A 209 -14.78 -12.22 -0.18
N ARG A 210 -13.81 -11.32 -0.24
CA ARG A 210 -12.38 -11.62 -0.37
C ARG A 210 -11.61 -11.06 0.82
N THR A 211 -10.53 -11.74 1.19
CA THR A 211 -9.63 -11.30 2.26
C THR A 211 -8.38 -10.69 1.63
N PHE A 212 -7.98 -9.50 2.10
CA PHE A 212 -6.69 -8.93 1.71
C PHE A 212 -5.56 -9.57 2.51
N ASP A 213 -4.51 -9.97 1.79
CA ASP A 213 -3.25 -10.47 2.35
C ASP A 213 -2.18 -9.38 2.19
N SER A 214 -1.81 -8.75 3.30
CA SER A 214 -0.80 -7.69 3.34
C SER A 214 0.64 -8.23 3.29
N GLU A 215 0.85 -9.53 3.51
CA GLU A 215 2.16 -10.19 3.43
C GLU A 215 2.50 -10.58 1.98
N SER A 216 1.49 -10.81 1.14
CA SER A 216 1.64 -11.01 -0.30
C SER A 216 2.02 -9.71 -1.04
N GLY A 217 3.28 -9.28 -0.86
CA GLY A 217 3.86 -8.19 -1.63
C GLY A 217 4.29 -8.65 -3.03
N PRO A 218 4.32 -7.75 -4.03
CA PRO A 218 4.89 -8.06 -5.35
C PRO A 218 6.40 -8.39 -5.29
N ILE A 219 7.05 -8.04 -4.17
CA ILE A 219 8.42 -8.41 -3.84
C ILE A 219 8.40 -9.15 -2.52
N SER A 220 8.73 -10.45 -2.52
CA SER A 220 8.92 -11.19 -1.28
C SER A 220 10.22 -10.77 -0.57
N PRO A 221 10.32 -10.94 0.77
CA PRO A 221 11.54 -10.65 1.50
C PRO A 221 12.78 -11.31 0.91
N ASP A 222 12.67 -12.56 0.44
CA ASP A 222 13.79 -13.30 -0.16
C ASP A 222 14.26 -12.71 -1.50
N ILE A 223 13.33 -12.20 -2.31
CA ILE A 223 13.66 -11.53 -3.58
C ILE A 223 14.37 -10.21 -3.28
N LEU A 224 13.87 -9.45 -2.31
CA LEU A 224 14.49 -8.18 -1.91
C LEU A 224 15.90 -8.41 -1.34
N ALA A 225 16.07 -9.44 -0.50
CA ALA A 225 17.37 -9.83 0.04
C ALA A 225 18.37 -10.17 -1.07
N GLU A 226 17.97 -10.95 -2.07
CA GLU A 226 18.86 -11.28 -3.19
C GLU A 226 19.24 -10.04 -4.02
N ILE A 227 18.33 -9.08 -4.22
CA ILE A 227 18.66 -7.81 -4.89
C ILE A 227 19.71 -7.02 -4.11
N VAL A 228 19.60 -7.01 -2.76
CA VAL A 228 20.59 -6.37 -1.89
C VAL A 228 21.95 -7.07 -2.00
N ASP A 229 21.97 -8.40 -1.98
CA ASP A 229 23.22 -9.18 -2.13
C ASP A 229 23.89 -8.95 -3.49
N ILE A 230 23.11 -8.85 -4.57
CA ILE A 230 23.61 -8.50 -5.92
C ILE A 230 24.30 -7.14 -5.91
N LYS A 231 23.74 -6.15 -5.20
CA LYS A 231 24.33 -4.82 -5.06
C LYS A 231 25.59 -4.86 -4.21
N GLU A 232 25.57 -5.51 -3.04
CA GLU A 232 26.69 -5.50 -2.09
C GLU A 232 27.89 -6.29 -2.61
N SER A 233 27.64 -7.39 -3.33
CA SER A 233 28.70 -8.19 -3.97
C SER A 233 29.33 -7.52 -5.18
N GLY A 234 28.79 -6.39 -5.67
CA GLY A 234 29.22 -5.77 -6.93
C GLY A 234 28.88 -6.60 -8.17
N TYR A 235 27.92 -7.51 -8.06
CA TYR A 235 27.50 -8.36 -9.19
C TYR A 235 26.79 -7.54 -10.27
N SER A 236 26.01 -6.54 -9.87
CA SER A 236 25.36 -5.57 -10.76
C SER A 236 25.43 -4.15 -10.17
N THR A 237 24.96 -3.17 -10.93
CA THR A 237 25.00 -1.77 -10.52
C THR A 237 23.71 -1.35 -9.82
N VAL A 238 23.77 -0.28 -9.02
CA VAL A 238 22.60 0.29 -8.34
C VAL A 238 21.47 0.62 -9.33
N ALA A 239 21.81 1.09 -10.53
CA ALA A 239 20.82 1.42 -11.56
C ALA A 239 19.99 0.18 -11.98
N TYR A 240 20.66 -0.95 -12.25
CA TYR A 240 19.97 -2.18 -12.62
C TYR A 240 19.29 -2.86 -11.44
N CYS A 241 19.83 -2.73 -10.22
CA CYS A 241 19.14 -3.19 -9.01
C CYS A 241 17.82 -2.42 -8.77
N SER A 242 17.82 -1.10 -8.97
CA SER A 242 16.59 -0.30 -8.93
C SER A 242 15.60 -0.71 -10.03
N GLN A 243 16.09 -1.00 -11.24
CA GLN A 243 15.26 -1.49 -12.33
C GLN A 243 14.64 -2.86 -12.03
N LEU A 244 15.37 -3.78 -11.38
CA LEU A 244 14.83 -5.06 -10.90
C LEU A 244 13.68 -4.83 -9.92
N VAL A 245 13.86 -3.95 -8.93
CA VAL A 245 12.80 -3.61 -7.96
C VAL A 245 11.56 -3.12 -8.70
N GLU A 246 11.72 -2.23 -9.68
CA GLU A 246 10.60 -1.73 -10.49
C GLU A 246 9.88 -2.84 -11.27
N LEU A 247 10.62 -3.76 -11.90
CA LEU A 247 10.05 -4.89 -12.63
C LEU A 247 9.25 -5.83 -11.72
N TYR A 248 9.75 -6.16 -10.52
CA TYR A 248 8.97 -6.95 -9.57
C TYR A 248 7.77 -6.18 -9.03
N LEU A 249 7.91 -4.89 -8.70
CA LEU A 249 6.77 -4.06 -8.26
C LEU A 249 5.64 -4.03 -9.29
N LYS A 250 6.00 -4.01 -10.59
CA LYS A 250 5.05 -4.09 -11.71
C LYS A 250 4.57 -5.51 -12.00
N GLN A 251 5.20 -6.52 -11.40
CA GLN A 251 4.97 -7.95 -11.67
C GLN A 251 5.22 -8.32 -13.15
N ASP A 252 6.19 -7.63 -13.78
CA ASP A 252 6.58 -7.89 -15.18
C ASP A 252 7.47 -9.15 -15.31
N ILE A 253 8.02 -9.63 -14.18
CA ILE A 253 8.95 -10.76 -14.09
C ILE A 253 8.60 -11.68 -12.92
N THR A 254 9.02 -12.94 -13.00
CA THR A 254 8.83 -13.94 -11.93
C THR A 254 10.09 -14.73 -11.61
N GLU A 255 11.10 -14.68 -12.48
CA GLU A 255 12.40 -15.30 -12.32
C GLU A 255 13.16 -14.73 -11.11
N ARG A 256 14.23 -15.39 -10.65
CA ARG A 256 15.07 -14.87 -9.55
C ARG A 256 15.92 -13.68 -10.01
N PRO A 257 16.22 -12.70 -9.13
CA PRO A 257 16.94 -11.47 -9.49
C PRO A 257 18.24 -11.72 -10.26
N LYS A 258 19.06 -12.68 -9.81
CA LYS A 258 20.33 -13.00 -10.46
C LYS A 258 20.15 -13.55 -11.87
N THR A 259 19.12 -14.36 -12.09
CA THR A 259 18.77 -14.87 -13.43
C THR A 259 18.37 -13.74 -14.37
N VAL A 260 17.61 -12.76 -13.88
CA VAL A 260 17.21 -11.58 -14.67
C VAL A 260 18.44 -10.73 -15.02
N VAL A 261 19.36 -10.53 -14.07
CA VAL A 261 20.64 -9.82 -14.34
C VAL A 261 21.44 -10.51 -15.44
N ASP A 262 21.52 -11.84 -15.41
CA ASP A 262 22.30 -12.63 -16.36
C ASP A 262 21.70 -12.59 -17.76
N ASN A 263 20.39 -12.85 -17.86
CA ASN A 263 19.67 -12.89 -19.13
C ASN A 263 19.66 -11.53 -19.83
N ASN A 264 19.69 -10.43 -19.07
CA ASN A 264 19.73 -9.08 -19.62
C ASN A 264 21.15 -8.51 -19.77
N GLY A 265 22.19 -9.27 -19.42
CA GLY A 265 23.58 -8.81 -19.51
C GLY A 265 23.89 -7.60 -18.62
N TRP A 266 23.25 -7.52 -17.45
CA TRP A 266 23.37 -6.42 -16.48
C TRP A 266 24.50 -6.63 -15.46
N ARG A 267 25.36 -7.63 -15.67
CA ARG A 267 26.52 -7.84 -14.80
C ARG A 267 27.46 -6.64 -14.86
N GLN A 268 28.03 -6.30 -13.71
CA GLN A 268 29.09 -5.30 -13.64
C GLN A 268 30.37 -5.85 -14.27
N ILE A 269 31.00 -5.05 -15.14
CA ILE A 269 32.28 -5.38 -15.78
C ILE A 269 33.39 -5.00 -14.80
N VAL A 270 34.01 -6.02 -14.21
CA VAL A 270 35.10 -5.88 -13.23
C VAL A 270 36.45 -6.35 -13.77
N ASP A 271 36.49 -6.95 -14.96
CA ASP A 271 37.74 -7.45 -15.53
C ASP A 271 38.55 -6.32 -16.17
N THR A 272 39.83 -6.24 -15.82
CA THR A 272 40.70 -5.18 -16.33
C THR A 272 40.99 -5.30 -17.82
N GLU A 273 40.92 -6.50 -18.39
CA GLU A 273 41.21 -6.76 -19.80
C GLU A 273 40.15 -6.16 -20.73
N THR A 274 38.88 -6.15 -20.32
CA THR A 274 37.77 -5.52 -21.04
C THR A 274 37.71 -4.01 -20.77
N LEU A 275 38.01 -3.59 -19.54
CA LEU A 275 37.95 -2.17 -19.15
C LEU A 275 39.09 -1.32 -19.75
N LYS A 276 40.31 -1.87 -19.83
CA LYS A 276 41.50 -1.12 -20.29
C LYS A 276 41.38 -0.62 -21.74
N PRO A 277 40.93 -1.41 -22.73
CA PRO A 277 40.68 -0.93 -24.09
C PRO A 277 39.69 0.23 -24.15
N VAL A 278 38.62 0.19 -23.34
CA VAL A 278 37.63 1.28 -23.24
C VAL A 278 38.29 2.55 -22.69
N CYS A 279 39.04 2.45 -21.60
CA CYS A 279 39.76 3.59 -21.03
C CYS A 279 40.75 4.20 -22.04
N VAL A 280 41.51 3.38 -22.76
CA VAL A 280 42.44 3.84 -23.81
C VAL A 280 41.69 4.56 -24.94
N LYS A 281 40.57 4.02 -25.41
CA LYS A 281 39.72 4.65 -26.43
C LYS A 281 39.25 6.03 -25.96
N ILE A 282 38.70 6.12 -24.74
CA ILE A 282 38.20 7.37 -24.18
C ILE A 282 39.31 8.42 -24.01
N LEU A 283 40.52 8.02 -23.61
CA LEU A 283 41.66 8.95 -23.56
C LEU A 283 42.01 9.53 -24.94
N LYS A 284 42.08 8.67 -25.98
CA LYS A 284 42.38 9.09 -27.36
C LYS A 284 41.34 10.04 -27.93
N GLU A 285 40.06 9.78 -27.67
CA GLU A 285 38.95 10.61 -28.16
C GLU A 285 38.81 11.94 -27.40
N ASN A 286 39.43 12.08 -26.23
CA ASN A 286 39.25 13.25 -25.36
C ASN A 286 40.59 13.93 -24.97
N PRO A 287 41.43 14.35 -25.95
CA PRO A 287 42.76 14.91 -25.67
C PRO A 287 42.71 16.22 -24.87
N LYS A 288 41.60 16.98 -24.96
CA LYS A 288 41.39 18.19 -24.14
C LYS A 288 41.27 17.86 -22.65
N LEU A 289 40.70 16.72 -22.27
CA LEU A 289 40.58 16.27 -20.89
C LEU A 289 41.93 15.79 -20.35
N VAL A 290 42.70 15.08 -21.18
CA VAL A 290 44.09 14.68 -20.87
C VAL A 290 44.95 15.91 -20.59
N LYS A 291 44.90 16.94 -21.44
CA LYS A 291 45.61 18.21 -21.19
C LYS A 291 45.15 18.92 -19.92
N LYS A 292 43.86 18.83 -19.54
CA LYS A 292 43.37 19.40 -18.29
C LYS A 292 43.92 18.66 -17.07
N TYR A 293 44.04 17.34 -17.15
CA TYR A 293 44.65 16.51 -16.10
C TYR A 293 46.08 17.00 -15.81
N PHE A 294 46.95 17.06 -16.82
CA PHE A 294 48.34 17.52 -16.66
C PHE A 294 48.51 19.01 -16.31
N LYS A 295 47.44 19.82 -16.38
CA LYS A 295 47.42 21.22 -15.92
C LYS A 295 46.98 21.37 -14.46
N GLY A 296 46.99 20.29 -13.68
CA GLY A 296 46.62 20.30 -12.26
C GLY A 296 45.11 20.31 -11.99
N LYS A 297 44.27 19.96 -12.98
CA LYS A 297 42.81 19.78 -12.81
C LYS A 297 42.43 18.30 -12.82
N GLU A 298 43.16 17.50 -12.06
CA GLU A 298 43.13 16.03 -12.09
C GLU A 298 41.74 15.46 -11.79
N ASP A 299 41.14 15.81 -10.63
CA ASP A 299 39.84 15.25 -10.20
C ASP A 299 38.70 15.53 -11.17
N LYS A 300 38.62 16.76 -11.71
CA LYS A 300 37.59 17.14 -12.67
C LYS A 300 37.79 16.42 -14.01
N ALA A 301 39.04 16.24 -14.44
CA ALA A 301 39.36 15.52 -15.66
C ALA A 301 39.03 14.01 -15.51
N LEU A 302 39.48 13.38 -14.42
CA LEU A 302 39.19 11.98 -14.12
C LEU A 302 37.69 11.71 -13.99
N SER A 303 36.94 12.55 -13.27
CA SER A 303 35.49 12.40 -13.15
C SER A 303 34.79 12.47 -14.52
N SER A 304 35.24 13.37 -15.39
CA SER A 304 34.68 13.52 -16.75
C SER A 304 35.02 12.33 -17.67
N LEU A 305 36.26 11.82 -17.59
CA LEU A 305 36.71 10.65 -18.33
C LEU A 305 35.98 9.38 -17.85
N LEU A 306 35.81 9.25 -16.53
CA LEU A 306 35.08 8.15 -15.91
C LEU A 306 33.63 8.10 -16.38
N MET A 307 32.91 9.23 -16.37
CA MET A 307 31.53 9.29 -16.87
C MET A 307 31.43 8.90 -18.35
N LYS A 308 32.39 9.30 -19.18
CA LYS A 308 32.41 8.91 -20.60
C LYS A 308 32.64 7.40 -20.78
N ALA A 309 33.56 6.80 -20.00
CA ALA A 309 33.79 5.35 -20.04
C ALA A 309 32.61 4.55 -19.46
N LEU A 310 31.96 5.05 -18.42
CA LEU A 310 30.74 4.44 -17.89
C LEU A 310 29.63 4.45 -18.95
N ASN A 311 29.42 5.57 -19.65
CA ASN A 311 28.44 5.61 -20.75
C ASN A 311 28.78 4.63 -21.89
N GLU A 312 30.05 4.54 -22.28
CA GLU A 312 30.51 3.59 -23.32
C GLU A 312 30.23 2.13 -22.91
N THR A 313 30.32 1.82 -21.62
CA THR A 313 30.00 0.49 -21.07
C THR A 313 28.52 0.34 -20.68
N GLN A 314 27.65 1.26 -21.10
CA GLN A 314 26.22 1.28 -20.70
C GLN A 314 26.04 1.21 -19.18
N MET A 315 26.85 1.98 -18.44
CA MET A 315 26.89 2.02 -16.97
C MET A 315 27.34 0.73 -16.29
N LYS A 316 27.87 -0.26 -17.02
CA LYS A 316 28.31 -1.55 -16.44
C LYS A 316 29.74 -1.56 -15.93
N GLY A 317 30.58 -0.61 -16.33
CA GLY A 317 31.96 -0.55 -15.88
C GLY A 317 32.12 -0.36 -14.36
N HIS A 318 33.05 -1.07 -13.73
CA HIS A 318 33.37 -0.86 -12.31
C HIS A 318 34.09 0.49 -12.09
N PRO A 319 33.47 1.48 -11.41
CA PRO A 319 33.98 2.85 -11.41
C PRO A 319 35.37 3.01 -10.77
N VAL A 320 35.62 2.29 -9.67
CA VAL A 320 36.90 2.37 -8.95
C VAL A 320 38.03 1.78 -9.79
N LEU A 321 37.76 0.70 -10.53
CA LEU A 321 38.76 0.05 -11.38
C LEU A 321 39.05 0.90 -12.60
N MET A 322 38.02 1.44 -13.26
CA MET A 322 38.20 2.37 -14.36
C MET A 322 38.99 3.62 -13.94
N LYS A 323 38.71 4.19 -12.76
CA LYS A 323 39.46 5.33 -12.24
C LYS A 323 40.94 4.97 -12.04
N LYS A 324 41.24 3.81 -11.47
CA LYS A 324 42.60 3.30 -11.30
C LYS A 324 43.32 3.13 -12.65
N ILE A 325 42.66 2.51 -13.62
CA ILE A 325 43.20 2.32 -14.99
C ILE A 325 43.50 3.67 -15.65
N PHE A 326 42.59 4.65 -15.54
CA PHE A 326 42.84 6.00 -16.08
C PHE A 326 44.06 6.65 -15.45
N THR A 327 44.22 6.57 -14.13
CA THR A 327 45.39 7.12 -13.43
C THR A 327 46.68 6.46 -13.90
N GLU A 328 46.72 5.12 -13.96
CA GLU A 328 47.90 4.37 -14.43
C GLU A 328 48.29 4.77 -15.86
N LEU A 329 47.32 4.81 -16.79
CA LEU A 329 47.57 5.19 -18.20
C LEU A 329 48.03 6.64 -18.37
N LEU A 330 47.56 7.56 -17.52
CA LEU A 330 47.96 8.96 -17.55
C LEU A 330 49.36 9.16 -16.96
N GLU A 331 49.72 8.45 -15.89
CA GLU A 331 51.08 8.50 -15.34
C GLU A 331 52.10 7.86 -16.30
N GLU A 332 51.75 6.78 -17.01
CA GLU A 332 52.60 6.22 -18.08
C GLU A 332 52.85 7.20 -19.23
N GLN A 333 51.88 8.06 -19.55
CA GLN A 333 52.04 9.13 -20.56
C GLN A 333 52.88 10.30 -20.07
N LYS A 334 52.98 10.49 -18.75
CA LYS A 334 53.81 11.55 -18.12
C LYS A 334 55.29 11.22 -18.12
N GLN A 335 55.62 9.92 -18.13
CA GLN A 335 56.99 9.40 -18.13
C GLN A 335 57.61 9.27 -19.54
N LYS A 336 56.81 9.48 -20.60
CA LYS A 336 57.24 9.45 -22.00
C LYS A 336 57.39 10.86 -22.57
#